data_AF-A0A075FSI6-F1
#
_entry.id   AF-A0A075FSI6-F1
#
_cell.length_a   1.000
_cell.length_b   1.000
_cell.length_c   1.000
_cell.angle_alpha   90.00
_cell.angle_beta   90.00
_cell.angle_gamma   90.00
#
_symmetry.space_group_name_H-M   'P 1'
#
loop_
_entity.id
_entity.type
_entity.pdbx_description
1 polymer ?
#
loop_
_entity_poly.entity_id
_entity_poly.type
_entity_poly.pdbx_seq_one_letter_code
_entity_poly.pdbx_strand_id
1 'polypeptide(L)'
;MTQGLHSVILLEYNHDEDYFLDPKNAISNLLDIESEQKMNVLNDDTFAVIASRIGFETQKIISGKFGNLIKGNFGEPPHSIIITGKLHFTESDAINVLTECLDKPSDNSSRTKSTTVQMIEKYVPMVRKALEEIKPLYNNSKEFQEVFENAELYIDDAENFLKQGKDENAVLSIGYADGLVDALRMAKGIEPKM
;
A
#
# COMPACT_ATOMS: atom_id res chain seq x y z
N MET A 1 -7.49 -1.10 -3.74
CA MET A 1 -7.85 0.20 -4.37
C MET A 1 -7.46 0.30 -5.83
N THR A 2 -6.44 -0.45 -6.29
CA THR A 2 -5.95 -0.48 -7.68
C THR A 2 -7.00 -0.87 -8.73
N GLN A 3 -8.04 -1.61 -8.33
CA GLN A 3 -9.17 -1.97 -9.20
C GLN A 3 -10.31 -0.92 -9.19
N GLY A 4 -10.14 0.20 -8.50
CA GLY A 4 -11.15 1.25 -8.39
C GLY A 4 -12.33 0.92 -7.45
N LEU A 5 -12.32 -0.24 -6.80
CA LEU A 5 -13.38 -0.67 -5.89
C LEU A 5 -13.32 0.07 -4.54
N HIS A 6 -14.49 0.33 -3.96
CA HIS A 6 -14.62 0.79 -2.57
C HIS A 6 -14.38 -0.37 -1.60
N SER A 7 -13.84 -0.05 -0.43
CA SER A 7 -13.62 -1.02 0.65
C SER A 7 -14.48 -0.65 1.85
N VAL A 8 -15.27 -1.60 2.35
CA VAL A 8 -16.01 -1.45 3.61
C VAL A 8 -15.23 -2.13 4.73
N ILE A 9 -14.99 -1.40 5.79
CA ILE A 9 -14.34 -1.86 7.01
C ILE A 9 -15.41 -1.85 8.10
N LEU A 10 -15.72 -3.04 8.60
CA LEU A 10 -16.60 -3.22 9.74
C LEU A 10 -15.78 -3.02 11.01
N LEU A 11 -16.26 -2.15 11.89
CA LEU A 11 -15.61 -1.90 13.16
C LEU A 11 -16.16 -2.83 14.23
N GLU A 12 -15.28 -3.24 15.13
CA GLU A 12 -15.63 -4.16 16.20
C GLU A 12 -16.70 -3.56 17.13
N TYR A 13 -17.66 -4.39 17.50
CA TYR A 13 -18.73 -4.05 18.42
C TYR A 13 -19.05 -5.29 19.24
N ASN A 14 -18.87 -5.19 20.56
CA ASN A 14 -19.22 -6.22 21.52
C ASN A 14 -20.18 -5.63 22.55
N HIS A 15 -21.43 -6.09 22.50
CA HIS A 15 -22.48 -5.62 23.41
C HIS A 15 -22.26 -6.09 24.85
N ASP A 16 -21.78 -7.33 25.05
CA ASP A 16 -21.67 -7.92 26.38
C ASP A 16 -20.51 -7.30 27.18
N GLU A 17 -19.45 -6.88 26.48
CA GLU A 17 -18.26 -6.24 27.08
C GLU A 17 -18.33 -4.71 27.06
N ASP A 18 -19.45 -4.12 26.60
CA ASP A 18 -19.62 -2.68 26.38
C ASP A 18 -18.44 -2.05 25.60
N TYR A 19 -17.94 -2.80 24.61
CA TYR A 19 -16.78 -2.43 23.82
C TYR A 19 -17.18 -2.11 22.38
N PHE A 20 -16.59 -1.06 21.84
CA PHE A 20 -16.64 -0.78 20.41
C PHE A 20 -15.38 -0.08 19.96
N LEU A 21 -15.02 -0.31 18.70
CA LEU A 21 -13.90 0.38 18.07
C LEU A 21 -14.38 1.73 17.52
N ASP A 22 -13.97 2.82 18.16
CA ASP A 22 -14.22 4.19 17.68
C ASP A 22 -13.55 4.39 16.30
N PRO A 23 -14.26 4.97 15.31
CA PRO A 23 -13.70 5.24 13.99
C PRO A 23 -12.40 6.03 13.99
N LYS A 24 -12.20 6.95 14.95
CA LYS A 24 -10.93 7.70 15.08
C LYS A 24 -9.77 6.77 15.36
N ASN A 25 -9.94 5.84 16.31
CA ASN A 25 -8.92 4.87 16.67
C ASN A 25 -8.66 3.91 15.52
N ALA A 26 -9.70 3.48 14.80
CA ALA A 26 -9.54 2.66 13.61
C ALA A 26 -8.72 3.37 12.52
N ILE A 27 -9.00 4.65 12.24
CA ILE A 27 -8.22 5.44 11.28
C ILE A 27 -6.77 5.61 11.74
N SER A 28 -6.55 5.96 13.01
CA SER A 28 -5.19 6.07 13.57
C SER A 28 -4.41 4.77 13.43
N ASN A 29 -5.00 3.63 13.80
CA ASN A 29 -4.37 2.32 13.65
C ASN A 29 -4.01 2.01 12.19
N LEU A 30 -4.89 2.35 11.24
CA LEU A 30 -4.62 2.18 9.81
C LEU A 30 -3.43 3.04 9.34
N LEU A 31 -3.35 4.29 9.81
CA LEU A 31 -2.25 5.20 9.49
C LEU A 31 -0.93 4.75 10.13
N ASP A 32 -0.97 4.22 11.36
CA ASP A 32 0.20 3.70 12.05
C ASP A 32 0.77 2.49 11.31
N ILE A 33 -0.08 1.53 10.93
CA ILE A 33 0.33 0.36 10.12
C ILE A 33 0.90 0.80 8.77
N GLU A 34 0.29 1.79 8.11
CA GLU A 34 0.78 2.33 6.85
C GLU A 34 2.18 2.96 7.00
N SER A 35 2.45 3.63 8.13
CA SER A 35 3.76 4.23 8.42
C SER A 35 4.88 3.17 8.55
N GLU A 36 4.54 1.99 9.05
CA GLU A 36 5.44 0.84 9.17
C GLU A 36 5.65 0.16 7.82
N GLN A 37 4.57 -0.08 7.08
CA GLN A 37 4.59 -0.80 5.80
C GLN A 37 5.14 0.05 4.65
N LYS A 38 4.96 1.38 4.70
CA LYS A 38 5.43 2.36 3.70
C LYS A 38 4.98 2.01 2.28
N MET A 39 3.75 1.50 2.15
CA MET A 39 3.16 1.11 0.87
C MET A 39 2.38 2.26 0.21
N ASN A 40 2.33 3.41 0.89
CA ASN A 40 1.65 4.64 0.49
C ASN A 40 0.21 4.39 -0.01
N VAL A 41 -0.51 3.46 0.62
CA VAL A 41 -1.90 3.12 0.26
C VAL A 41 -2.86 4.10 0.91
N LEU A 42 -2.65 4.41 2.19
CA LEU A 42 -3.47 5.34 2.97
C LEU A 42 -2.61 6.53 3.45
N ASN A 43 -3.24 7.68 3.68
CA ASN A 43 -2.60 8.85 4.32
C ASN A 43 -3.69 9.79 4.85
N ASP A 44 -3.28 10.90 5.47
CA ASP A 44 -4.19 11.91 6.00
C ASP A 44 -5.15 12.48 4.94
N ASP A 45 -4.76 12.42 3.68
CA ASP A 45 -5.53 12.90 2.53
C ASP A 45 -6.54 11.86 2.00
N THR A 46 -6.52 10.62 2.50
CA THR A 46 -7.44 9.56 2.09
C THR A 46 -8.87 9.94 2.42
N PHE A 47 -9.73 9.93 1.40
CA PHE A 47 -11.15 10.23 1.54
C PHE A 47 -11.96 9.00 1.94
N ALA A 48 -12.74 9.12 3.01
CA ALA A 48 -13.59 8.05 3.50
C ALA A 48 -14.97 8.56 3.95
N VAL A 49 -15.89 7.61 4.11
CA VAL A 49 -17.22 7.84 4.68
C VAL A 49 -17.35 7.02 5.93
N ILE A 50 -17.72 7.64 7.04
CA ILE A 50 -18.03 6.98 8.29
C ILE A 50 -19.54 6.93 8.43
N ALA A 51 -20.05 5.71 8.50
CA ALA A 51 -21.46 5.41 8.64
C ALA A 51 -21.72 4.87 10.06
N SER A 52 -22.40 5.68 10.86
CA SER A 52 -22.76 5.39 12.26
C SER A 52 -24.24 5.07 12.36
N ARG A 53 -24.57 3.97 13.04
CA ARG A 53 -25.94 3.56 13.37
C ARG A 53 -26.89 3.61 12.18
N ILE A 54 -26.46 3.06 11.04
CA ILE A 54 -27.29 2.99 9.83
C ILE A 54 -28.61 2.30 10.16
N GLY A 55 -29.73 2.93 9.81
CA GLY A 55 -31.08 2.45 10.08
C GLY A 55 -31.70 2.87 11.42
N PHE A 56 -30.96 3.58 12.29
CA PHE A 56 -31.50 4.17 13.53
C PHE A 56 -31.93 5.62 13.33
N GLU A 57 -32.80 6.13 14.21
CA GLU A 57 -33.19 7.56 14.20
C GLU A 57 -32.00 8.50 14.44
N THR A 58 -30.99 8.04 15.17
CA THR A 58 -29.74 8.77 15.44
C THR A 58 -28.65 8.45 14.42
N GLN A 59 -29.01 7.95 13.23
CA GLN A 59 -28.05 7.68 12.16
C GLN A 59 -27.22 8.92 11.85
N LYS A 60 -25.91 8.72 11.67
CA LYS A 60 -25.00 9.80 11.24
C LYS A 60 -24.08 9.28 10.16
N ILE A 61 -23.98 10.02 9.05
CA ILE A 61 -23.06 9.71 7.95
C ILE A 61 -22.19 10.93 7.72
N ILE A 62 -20.90 10.81 8.00
CA ILE A 62 -19.92 11.88 7.85
C ILE A 62 -18.91 11.45 6.79
N SER A 63 -18.57 12.33 5.87
CA SER A 63 -17.53 12.06 4.87
C SER A 63 -16.42 13.11 4.93
N GLY A 64 -15.21 12.72 4.61
CA GLY A 64 -14.06 13.63 4.64
C GLY A 64 -12.74 12.91 4.51
N LYS A 65 -11.67 13.68 4.61
CA LYS A 65 -10.31 13.15 4.65
C LYS A 65 -9.97 12.63 6.05
N PHE A 66 -9.13 11.61 6.14
CA PHE A 66 -8.66 11.04 7.41
C PHE A 66 -8.20 12.11 8.41
N GLY A 67 -7.41 13.09 7.97
CA GLY A 67 -6.90 14.17 8.83
C GLY A 67 -7.97 15.06 9.46
N ASN A 68 -9.18 15.11 8.88
CA ASN A 68 -10.34 15.82 9.44
C ASN A 68 -11.28 14.87 10.18
N LEU A 69 -11.48 13.66 9.67
CA LEU A 69 -12.32 12.64 10.32
C LEU A 69 -11.79 12.26 11.71
N ILE A 70 -10.47 12.21 11.92
CA ILE A 70 -9.89 11.95 13.26
C ILE A 70 -10.34 12.97 14.32
N LYS A 71 -10.70 14.20 13.90
CA LYS A 71 -11.16 15.27 14.80
C LYS A 71 -12.68 15.25 15.01
N GLY A 72 -13.40 14.37 14.31
CA GLY A 72 -14.85 14.29 14.31
C GLY A 72 -15.45 13.58 15.52
N ASN A 73 -16.76 13.75 15.70
CA ASN A 73 -17.55 12.94 16.63
C ASN A 73 -18.61 12.15 15.84
N PHE A 74 -18.56 10.83 15.99
CA PHE A 74 -19.36 9.86 15.25
C PHE A 74 -20.53 9.28 16.04
N GLY A 75 -20.68 9.68 17.31
CA GLY A 75 -21.76 9.24 18.20
C GLY A 75 -21.54 7.82 18.73
N GLU A 76 -22.64 7.20 19.14
CA GLU A 76 -22.67 5.84 19.69
C GLU A 76 -22.54 4.76 18.60
N PRO A 77 -22.04 3.56 18.93
CA PRO A 77 -21.93 2.44 18.00
C PRO A 77 -23.29 1.91 17.50
N PRO A 78 -23.32 1.05 16.45
CA PRO A 78 -22.17 0.54 15.69
C PRO A 78 -21.72 1.48 14.57
N HIS A 79 -20.48 1.30 14.14
CA HIS A 79 -19.84 2.12 13.11
C HIS A 79 -19.25 1.26 11.98
N SER A 80 -19.14 1.86 10.80
CA SER A 80 -18.40 1.30 9.68
C SER A 80 -17.67 2.42 8.93
N ILE A 81 -16.54 2.07 8.31
CA ILE A 81 -15.75 2.98 7.49
C ILE A 81 -15.79 2.48 6.05
N ILE A 82 -16.08 3.37 5.12
CA ILE A 82 -16.02 3.12 3.69
C ILE A 82 -14.86 3.91 3.13
N ILE A 83 -13.78 3.22 2.75
CA ILE A 83 -12.67 3.84 2.01
C ILE A 83 -13.07 3.84 0.54
N THR A 84 -13.20 5.03 -0.02
CA THR A 84 -13.66 5.17 -1.41
C THR A 84 -12.57 4.75 -2.40
N GLY A 85 -12.91 3.98 -3.43
CA GLY A 85 -12.07 3.74 -4.60
C GLY A 85 -12.20 4.88 -5.62
N LYS A 86 -12.32 4.52 -6.89
CA LYS A 86 -12.57 5.51 -7.96
C LYS A 86 -14.02 5.97 -7.89
N LEU A 87 -14.24 7.25 -7.64
CA LEU A 87 -15.58 7.82 -7.59
C LEU A 87 -16.06 8.25 -8.98
N HIS A 88 -17.27 7.82 -9.34
CA HIS A 88 -18.01 8.42 -10.45
C HIS A 88 -18.54 9.81 -10.02
N PHE A 89 -18.81 10.70 -10.98
CA PHE A 89 -19.27 12.05 -10.67
C PHE A 89 -20.60 12.05 -9.89
N THR A 90 -21.51 11.14 -10.24
CA THR A 90 -22.79 10.98 -9.53
C THR A 90 -22.61 10.49 -8.10
N GLU A 91 -21.61 9.65 -7.83
CA GLU A 91 -21.29 9.21 -6.46
C GLU A 91 -20.70 10.36 -5.66
N SER A 92 -19.84 11.16 -6.28
CA SER A 92 -19.29 12.38 -5.65
C SER A 92 -20.40 13.36 -5.27
N ASP A 93 -21.35 13.59 -6.18
CA ASP A 93 -22.51 14.44 -5.92
C ASP A 93 -23.42 13.87 -4.82
N ALA A 94 -23.67 12.56 -4.86
CA ALA A 94 -24.44 11.88 -3.82
C ALA A 94 -23.79 12.01 -2.44
N ILE A 95 -22.46 11.85 -2.34
CA ILE A 95 -21.73 12.02 -1.07
C ILE A 95 -21.89 13.45 -0.56
N ASN A 96 -21.73 14.46 -1.42
CA ASN A 96 -21.89 15.86 -1.04
C ASN A 96 -23.29 16.19 -0.50
N VAL A 97 -24.33 15.51 -1.01
CA VAL A 97 -25.73 15.77 -0.64
C VAL A 97 -26.21 14.92 0.54
N LEU A 98 -25.78 13.65 0.60
CA LEU A 98 -26.33 12.66 1.54
C LEU A 98 -25.51 12.53 2.83
N THR A 99 -24.34 13.17 2.91
CA THR A 99 -23.45 13.08 4.08
C THR A 99 -23.11 14.46 4.64
N GLU A 100 -22.76 14.51 5.93
CA GLU A 100 -22.07 15.67 6.50
C GLU A 100 -20.64 15.68 5.93
N CYS A 101 -20.45 16.42 4.84
CA CYS A 101 -19.23 16.41 4.04
C CYS A 101 -18.24 17.47 4.54
N LEU A 102 -17.15 17.03 5.17
CA LEU A 102 -16.10 17.90 5.72
C LEU A 102 -15.10 18.36 4.63
N ASP A 103 -14.88 17.52 3.62
CA ASP A 103 -13.93 17.76 2.53
C ASP A 103 -14.56 17.34 1.21
N LYS A 104 -14.15 17.98 0.10
CA LYS A 104 -14.62 17.56 -1.23
C LYS A 104 -14.20 16.11 -1.53
N PRO A 105 -15.10 15.26 -2.06
CA PRO A 105 -14.77 13.90 -2.47
C PRO A 105 -13.59 13.86 -3.44
N SER A 106 -12.66 12.95 -3.19
CA SER A 106 -11.45 12.76 -3.99
C SER A 106 -11.21 11.30 -4.33
N ASP A 107 -10.57 11.07 -5.48
CA ASP A 107 -10.23 9.73 -5.95
C ASP A 107 -8.94 9.22 -5.28
N ASN A 108 -9.12 8.29 -4.33
CA ASN A 108 -8.00 7.64 -3.65
C ASN A 108 -7.25 6.65 -4.55
N SER A 109 -7.89 6.10 -5.60
CA SER A 109 -7.29 5.07 -6.46
C SER A 109 -6.13 5.60 -7.31
N SER A 110 -6.14 6.90 -7.62
CA SER A 110 -5.12 7.59 -8.41
C SER A 110 -3.71 7.52 -7.80
N ARG A 111 -3.61 7.35 -6.48
CA ARG A 111 -2.33 7.35 -5.73
C ARG A 111 -1.84 5.93 -5.43
N THR A 112 -2.71 4.93 -5.47
CA THR A 112 -2.37 3.56 -5.08
C THR A 112 -1.76 2.79 -6.25
N LYS A 113 -0.51 2.33 -6.09
CA LYS A 113 0.14 1.41 -7.03
C LYS A 113 -0.13 -0.04 -6.65
N SER A 114 -0.10 -0.96 -7.63
CA SER A 114 -0.16 -2.39 -7.31
C SER A 114 1.04 -2.81 -6.48
N THR A 115 0.86 -3.81 -5.61
CA THR A 115 1.92 -4.37 -4.78
C THR A 115 3.14 -4.72 -5.64
N THR A 116 2.91 -5.33 -6.81
CA THR A 116 3.95 -5.64 -7.79
C THR A 116 4.75 -4.41 -8.20
N VAL A 117 4.09 -3.33 -8.64
CA VAL A 117 4.76 -2.09 -9.05
C VAL A 117 5.59 -1.54 -7.91
N GLN A 118 5.04 -1.52 -6.68
CA GLN A 118 5.76 -1.02 -5.51
C GLN A 118 6.99 -1.88 -5.17
N MET A 119 6.86 -3.20 -5.27
CA MET A 119 7.98 -4.13 -5.06
C MET A 119 9.08 -3.85 -6.08
N ILE A 120 8.76 -3.78 -7.37
CA ILE A 120 9.77 -3.54 -8.40
C ILE A 120 10.45 -2.17 -8.21
N GLU A 121 9.69 -1.11 -7.96
CA GLU A 121 10.24 0.24 -7.71
C GLU A 121 11.15 0.31 -6.48
N LYS A 122 10.94 -0.56 -5.48
CA LYS A 122 11.77 -0.65 -4.28
C LYS A 122 13.00 -1.55 -4.47
N TYR A 123 12.78 -2.76 -4.96
CA TYR A 123 13.80 -3.81 -5.00
C TYR A 123 14.77 -3.65 -6.17
N VAL A 124 14.31 -3.23 -7.36
CA VAL A 124 15.23 -3.05 -8.52
C VAL A 124 16.38 -2.10 -8.21
N PRO A 125 16.16 -0.87 -7.69
CA PRO A 125 17.27 0.03 -7.34
C PRO A 125 18.18 -0.54 -6.24
N MET A 126 17.59 -1.26 -5.28
CA MET A 126 18.32 -1.85 -4.16
C MET A 126 19.26 -2.97 -4.62
N VAL A 127 18.76 -3.92 -5.40
CA VAL A 127 19.52 -5.04 -5.95
C VAL A 127 20.57 -4.54 -6.93
N ARG A 128 20.22 -3.60 -7.82
CA ARG A 128 21.18 -2.96 -8.75
C ARG A 128 22.33 -2.29 -8.00
N LYS A 129 22.03 -1.58 -6.90
CA LYS A 129 23.06 -0.98 -6.04
C LYS A 129 23.92 -2.03 -5.35
N ALA A 130 23.33 -3.09 -4.81
CA ALA A 130 24.07 -4.16 -4.15
C ALA A 130 25.01 -4.92 -5.12
N LEU A 131 24.57 -5.09 -6.38
CA LEU A 131 25.36 -5.67 -7.46
C LEU A 131 26.57 -4.79 -7.81
N GLU A 132 26.35 -3.49 -8.00
CA GLU A 132 27.42 -2.53 -8.30
C GLU A 132 28.46 -2.42 -7.17
N GLU A 133 28.03 -2.54 -5.90
CA GLU A 133 28.93 -2.54 -4.75
C GLU A 133 29.82 -3.79 -4.68
N ILE A 134 29.32 -4.96 -5.08
CA ILE A 134 30.07 -6.22 -4.98
C ILE A 134 30.95 -6.48 -6.21
N LYS A 135 30.60 -5.91 -7.38
CA LYS A 135 31.31 -6.07 -8.66
C LYS A 135 32.85 -5.88 -8.57
N PRO A 136 33.40 -4.86 -7.87
CA PRO A 136 34.85 -4.65 -7.79
C PRO A 136 35.62 -5.78 -7.09
N LEU A 137 34.96 -6.54 -6.19
CA LEU A 137 35.58 -7.63 -5.43
C LEU A 137 35.81 -8.90 -6.27
N TYR A 138 35.30 -8.92 -7.50
CA TYR A 138 35.33 -10.06 -8.40
C TYR A 138 36.07 -9.77 -9.72
N ASN A 139 36.71 -8.61 -9.87
CA ASN A 139 37.39 -8.16 -11.11
C ASN A 139 38.37 -9.17 -11.74
N ASN A 140 38.94 -10.10 -10.96
CA ASN A 140 39.91 -11.09 -11.44
C ASN A 140 39.32 -12.51 -11.63
N SER A 141 38.02 -12.70 -11.39
CA SER A 141 37.39 -14.03 -11.37
C SER A 141 36.46 -14.23 -12.56
N LYS A 142 36.96 -14.84 -13.63
CA LYS A 142 36.16 -15.14 -14.84
C LYS A 142 34.96 -16.05 -14.55
N GLU A 143 35.09 -16.93 -13.56
CA GLU A 143 34.04 -17.88 -13.17
C GLU A 143 32.74 -17.20 -12.71
N PHE A 144 32.83 -16.00 -12.13
CA PHE A 144 31.64 -15.29 -11.64
C PHE A 144 31.06 -14.31 -12.64
N GLN A 145 31.72 -14.06 -13.78
CA GLN A 145 31.22 -13.11 -14.79
C GLN A 145 29.82 -13.47 -15.29
N GLU A 146 29.55 -14.76 -15.50
CA GLU A 146 28.24 -15.27 -15.91
C GLU A 146 27.16 -15.02 -14.84
N VAL A 147 27.53 -15.08 -13.55
CA VAL A 147 26.60 -14.79 -12.44
C VAL A 147 26.24 -13.31 -12.40
N PHE A 148 27.22 -12.42 -12.61
CA PHE A 148 26.97 -10.97 -12.72
C PHE A 148 26.08 -10.65 -13.92
N GLU A 149 26.40 -11.20 -15.09
CA GLU A 149 25.61 -11.00 -16.30
C GLU A 149 24.17 -11.49 -16.12
N ASN A 150 23.96 -12.69 -15.57
CA ASN A 150 22.63 -13.20 -15.29
C ASN A 150 21.88 -12.33 -14.27
N ALA A 151 22.55 -11.85 -13.21
CA ALA A 151 21.92 -10.96 -12.24
C ALA A 151 21.48 -9.63 -12.89
N GLU A 152 22.30 -9.02 -13.74
CA GLU A 152 21.93 -7.82 -14.51
C GLU A 152 20.73 -8.09 -15.43
N LEU A 153 20.75 -9.20 -16.16
CA LEU A 153 19.66 -9.60 -17.05
C LEU A 153 18.34 -9.81 -16.28
N TYR A 154 18.38 -10.46 -15.11
CA TYR A 154 17.17 -10.65 -14.29
C TYR A 154 16.62 -9.32 -13.75
N ILE A 155 17.47 -8.36 -13.39
CA ILE A 155 17.02 -7.01 -12.97
C ILE A 155 16.31 -6.31 -14.12
N ASP A 156 16.90 -6.33 -15.32
CA ASP A 156 16.33 -5.68 -16.49
C ASP A 156 15.04 -6.37 -16.95
N ASP A 157 14.99 -7.71 -16.88
CA ASP A 157 13.80 -8.50 -17.14
C ASP A 157 12.67 -8.17 -16.16
N ALA A 158 12.97 -7.91 -14.89
CA ALA A 158 11.96 -7.50 -13.92
C ALA A 158 11.27 -6.19 -14.34
N GLU A 159 12.04 -5.18 -14.77
CA GLU A 159 11.48 -3.93 -15.29
C GLU A 159 10.72 -4.14 -16.60
N ASN A 160 11.22 -5.00 -17.49
CA ASN A 160 10.60 -5.28 -18.79
C ASN A 160 9.29 -6.07 -18.65
N PHE A 161 9.23 -7.06 -17.76
CA PHE A 161 8.01 -7.81 -17.47
C PHE A 161 6.94 -6.92 -16.86
N LEU A 162 7.32 -6.01 -15.97
CA LEU A 162 6.39 -5.04 -15.41
C LEU A 162 5.78 -4.15 -16.50
N LYS A 163 6.60 -3.63 -17.42
CA LYS A 163 6.12 -2.83 -18.57
C LYS A 163 5.18 -3.62 -19.49
N GLN A 164 5.34 -4.93 -19.56
CA GLN A 164 4.48 -5.84 -20.34
C GLN A 164 3.20 -6.26 -19.58
N GLY A 165 3.01 -5.83 -18.33
CA GLY A 165 1.91 -6.27 -17.47
C GLY A 165 2.02 -7.73 -17.00
N LYS A 166 3.23 -8.31 -17.05
CA LYS A 166 3.53 -9.66 -16.58
C LYS A 166 4.04 -9.60 -15.14
N ASP A 167 3.15 -9.21 -14.24
CA ASP A 167 3.46 -8.92 -12.84
C ASP A 167 4.17 -10.07 -12.12
N GLU A 168 3.69 -11.31 -12.27
CA GLU A 168 4.29 -12.50 -11.65
C GLU A 168 5.74 -12.72 -12.09
N ASN A 169 6.00 -12.59 -13.39
CA ASN A 169 7.35 -12.72 -13.94
C ASN A 169 8.26 -11.59 -13.46
N ALA A 170 7.73 -10.38 -13.31
CA ALA A 170 8.51 -9.25 -12.80
C ALA A 170 9.01 -9.52 -11.37
N VAL A 171 8.11 -9.97 -10.49
CA VAL A 171 8.46 -10.30 -9.09
C VAL A 171 9.43 -11.48 -9.01
N LEU A 172 9.20 -12.51 -9.85
CA LEU A 172 10.07 -13.69 -9.89
C LEU A 172 11.48 -13.31 -10.36
N SER A 173 11.61 -12.51 -11.43
CA SER A 173 12.89 -12.06 -11.96
C SER A 173 13.69 -11.26 -10.94
N ILE A 174 13.06 -10.29 -10.24
CA ILE A 174 13.80 -9.52 -9.22
C ILE A 174 14.22 -10.39 -8.04
N GLY A 175 13.41 -11.39 -7.65
CA GLY A 175 13.77 -12.34 -6.60
C GLY A 175 14.96 -13.23 -6.98
N TYR A 176 15.05 -13.67 -8.24
CA TYR A 176 16.22 -14.39 -8.73
C TYR A 176 17.48 -13.52 -8.72
N ALA A 177 17.38 -12.27 -9.20
CA ALA A 177 18.50 -11.35 -9.16
C ALA A 177 19.00 -11.12 -7.72
N ASP A 178 18.09 -10.85 -6.79
CA ASP A 178 18.41 -10.63 -5.37
C ASP A 178 19.14 -11.83 -4.77
N GLY A 179 18.63 -13.05 -5.00
CA GLY A 179 19.26 -14.28 -4.54
C GLY A 179 20.67 -14.52 -5.10
N LEU A 180 20.91 -14.18 -6.38
CA LEU A 180 22.25 -14.25 -6.97
C LEU A 180 23.20 -13.23 -6.35
N VAL A 181 22.73 -12.00 -6.13
CA VAL A 181 23.54 -10.93 -5.52
C VAL A 181 23.90 -11.28 -4.08
N ASP A 182 22.95 -11.79 -3.29
CA ASP A 182 23.21 -12.23 -1.92
C ASP A 182 24.18 -13.40 -1.87
N ALA A 183 24.08 -14.37 -2.79
CA ALA A 183 25.05 -15.45 -2.89
C ALA A 183 26.48 -14.92 -3.16
N LEU A 184 26.62 -13.92 -4.04
CA LEU A 184 27.89 -13.25 -4.32
C LEU A 184 28.42 -12.48 -3.09
N ARG A 185 27.55 -11.86 -2.30
CA ARG A 185 27.93 -11.16 -1.06
C ARG A 185 28.41 -12.15 0.00
N MET A 186 27.64 -13.21 0.25
CA MET A 186 27.97 -14.25 1.22
C MET A 186 29.29 -14.95 0.88
N ALA A 187 29.57 -15.21 -0.40
CA ALA A 187 30.84 -15.78 -0.84
C ALA A 187 32.08 -14.91 -0.53
N LYS A 188 31.90 -13.61 -0.25
CA LYS A 188 32.95 -12.70 0.25
C LYS A 188 32.87 -12.43 1.76
N GLY A 189 32.02 -13.15 2.49
CA GLY A 189 31.79 -12.94 3.91
C GLY A 189 31.10 -11.61 4.22
N ILE A 190 30.41 -11.02 3.23
CA ILE A 190 29.65 -9.79 3.39
C ILE A 190 28.19 -10.17 3.67
N GLU A 191 27.59 -9.53 4.67
CA GLU A 191 26.19 -9.79 5.00
C GLU A 191 25.24 -9.39 3.85
N PRO A 192 24.13 -10.13 3.68
CA PRO A 192 23.04 -9.77 2.78
C PRO A 192 22.54 -8.35 3.01
N LYS A 193 22.08 -7.70 1.95
CA LYS A 193 21.51 -6.35 2.05
C LYS A 193 19.98 -6.45 2.02
N MET A 194 19.38 -6.68 3.20
CA MET A 194 17.94 -6.53 3.42
C MET A 194 17.60 -5.14 3.94
#